data_AF-A0A2N1PT57-F1
#
_entry.id   AF-A0A2N1PT57-F1
#
_cell.length_a   1.000
_cell.length_b   1.000
_cell.length_c   1.000
_cell.angle_alpha   90.00
_cell.angle_beta   90.00
_cell.angle_gamma   90.00
#
_symmetry.space_group_name_H-M   'P 1'
#
loop_
_entity.id
_entity.type
_entity.pdbx_description
1 polymer ?
#
loop_
_entity_poly.entity_id
_entity_poly.type
_entity_poly.pdbx_seq_one_letter_code
_entity_poly.pdbx_strand_id
1 'polypeptide(L)'
;MSSTFQLLLVAGGEVNSTRFGSHFNKIFLPLCKGCALEYSVRAFASTGLLGDLWIAAPEKYWEVIRFLVEGVLREQGIAQIQHRINMVSPQKSRNHSVQVCLEQILISQGNALVAIHDAARPLIDQETIRECLKLLDGAVDCAVVCENLEDSVGFIESDGSLGEPVSRRSMIRIQTPCVAGVSDFLKARGKASNCGYFESPGFEDASFMKKAGFNVQSVISKGPNFKITLPWQGKAARGVFFDALYGVSSNACLDFDSQKFKTCSLSKKQLLMGYGYDSHRFIAPAERRAFLNKAQVCTETEHIDVSARLIIGGVDAGDDNLARFGPFVARSDGDLLYHAAANAILSALACPGAGDIGQLFPNTSSRNSGRNSSEFLQSAVILALAGGYRVQQLKMTLKGQVRMNLEKIRENLCFHTFTPSSDGRVIVQGTSGEAMDSAGRGEGMEAFGLCILEPVKLD
;
A
#
# COMPACT_ATOMS: atom_id res chain seq x y z
N MET A 1 -6.68 33.57 2.09
CA MET A 1 -5.53 33.47 3.04
C MET A 1 -4.95 32.07 2.91
N SER A 2 -3.67 31.86 3.24
CA SER A 2 -2.95 30.59 3.11
C SER A 2 -3.37 29.57 4.19
N SER A 3 -4.63 29.16 4.23
CA SER A 3 -5.14 28.21 5.21
C SER A 3 -4.61 26.81 4.92
N THR A 4 -3.99 26.18 5.92
CA THR A 4 -3.59 24.76 5.84
C THR A 4 -4.83 23.87 5.75
N PHE A 5 -4.72 22.73 5.07
CA PHE A 5 -5.82 21.76 4.94
C PHE A 5 -5.36 20.35 5.29
N GLN A 6 -6.27 19.51 5.76
CA GLN A 6 -6.02 18.09 5.99
C GLN A 6 -6.30 17.30 4.72
N LEU A 7 -5.52 16.26 4.47
CA LEU A 7 -5.77 15.35 3.36
C LEU A 7 -6.38 14.05 3.88
N LEU A 8 -7.59 13.73 3.44
CA LEU A 8 -8.22 12.43 3.68
C LEU A 8 -8.06 11.57 2.43
N LEU A 9 -7.19 10.57 2.49
CA LEU A 9 -6.99 9.59 1.43
C LEU A 9 -7.84 8.35 1.64
N VAL A 10 -8.69 8.07 0.67
CA VAL A 10 -9.40 6.79 0.60
C VAL A 10 -8.53 5.79 -0.15
N ALA A 11 -7.91 4.88 0.60
CA ALA A 11 -7.00 3.83 0.12
C ALA A 11 -7.57 2.40 0.32
N GLY A 12 -8.85 2.30 0.72
CA GLY A 12 -9.55 1.07 1.06
C GLY A 12 -10.03 0.20 -0.11
N GLY A 13 -9.35 0.22 -1.27
CA GLY A 13 -9.70 -0.69 -2.35
C GLY A 13 -9.48 -2.15 -1.90
N GLU A 14 -10.57 -2.90 -1.70
CA GLU A 14 -10.46 -4.33 -1.46
C GLU A 14 -9.71 -5.02 -2.62
N VAL A 15 -8.99 -6.06 -2.24
CA VAL A 15 -8.37 -7.08 -3.11
C VAL A 15 -9.41 -7.76 -4.03
N ASN A 16 -10.71 -7.49 -3.84
CA ASN A 16 -11.85 -8.00 -4.60
C ASN A 16 -12.28 -7.12 -5.79
N SER A 17 -11.48 -6.15 -6.21
CA SER A 17 -11.69 -5.47 -7.49
C SER A 17 -11.45 -6.46 -8.64
N THR A 18 -12.45 -7.28 -8.97
CA THR A 18 -12.48 -8.22 -10.12
C THR A 18 -12.13 -7.55 -11.44
N ARG A 19 -12.26 -6.21 -11.51
CA ARG A 19 -11.99 -5.37 -12.67
C ARG A 19 -10.49 -5.14 -12.97
N PHE A 20 -9.60 -5.33 -11.99
CA PHE A 20 -8.14 -5.19 -12.19
C PHE A 20 -7.40 -6.54 -12.31
N GLY A 21 -8.15 -7.65 -12.35
CA GLY A 21 -7.64 -9.00 -12.62
C GLY A 21 -6.53 -9.51 -11.71
N SER A 22 -6.23 -8.82 -10.59
CA SER A 22 -5.10 -9.14 -9.73
C SER A 22 -5.43 -8.85 -8.28
N HIS A 23 -4.89 -9.68 -7.38
CA HIS A 23 -4.92 -9.50 -5.93
C HIS A 23 -4.04 -8.34 -5.43
N PHE A 24 -3.77 -7.36 -6.30
CA PHE A 24 -2.84 -6.26 -6.08
C PHE A 24 -3.60 -4.98 -5.72
N ASN A 25 -3.23 -4.35 -4.61
CA ASN A 25 -3.83 -3.06 -4.25
C ASN A 25 -3.24 -1.97 -5.16
N LYS A 26 -4.07 -1.49 -6.08
CA LYS A 26 -3.74 -0.49 -7.11
C LYS A 26 -3.16 0.83 -6.58
N ILE A 27 -3.32 1.16 -5.30
CA ILE A 27 -2.64 2.32 -4.71
C ILE A 27 -1.12 2.15 -4.73
N PHE A 28 -0.62 0.91 -4.76
CA PHE A 28 0.81 0.61 -4.88
C PHE A 28 1.25 0.45 -6.34
N LEU A 29 0.35 0.70 -7.31
CA LEU A 29 0.67 0.50 -8.72
C LEU A 29 1.91 1.32 -9.08
N PRO A 30 2.98 0.70 -9.59
CA PRO A 30 4.19 1.43 -9.94
C PRO A 30 3.92 2.32 -11.15
N LEU A 31 4.39 3.56 -11.10
CA LEU A 31 4.20 4.59 -12.12
C LEU A 31 5.54 5.30 -12.34
N CYS A 32 6.51 4.60 -12.93
CA CYS A 32 7.88 5.08 -13.18
C CYS A 32 8.76 5.20 -11.93
N LYS A 33 8.86 6.38 -11.28
CA LYS A 33 9.77 6.62 -10.13
C LYS A 33 9.13 6.46 -8.75
N GLY A 34 7.82 6.25 -8.69
CA GLY A 34 7.09 5.90 -7.47
C GLY A 34 5.81 5.15 -7.81
N CYS A 35 4.93 4.96 -6.83
CA CYS A 35 3.63 4.33 -6.98
C CYS A 35 2.47 5.34 -6.94
N ALA A 36 1.26 4.87 -7.27
CA ALA A 36 0.07 5.71 -7.32
C ALA A 36 -0.16 6.51 -6.02
N LEU A 37 -0.01 5.87 -4.86
CA LEU A 37 -0.12 6.50 -3.55
C LEU A 37 0.89 7.63 -3.38
N GLU A 38 2.16 7.38 -3.72
CA GLU A 38 3.22 8.39 -3.58
C GLU A 38 2.93 9.61 -4.45
N TYR A 39 2.46 9.43 -5.68
CA TYR A 39 2.11 10.57 -6.55
C TYR A 39 0.88 11.32 -6.05
N SER A 40 -0.18 10.63 -5.61
CA SER A 40 -1.32 11.29 -4.99
C SER A 40 -0.89 12.14 -3.80
N VAL A 41 -0.11 11.59 -2.86
CA VAL A 41 0.39 12.32 -1.68
C VAL A 41 1.29 13.49 -2.10
N ARG A 42 2.21 13.26 -3.04
CA ARG A 42 3.19 14.27 -3.49
C ARG A 42 2.49 15.48 -4.10
N ALA A 43 1.41 15.29 -4.85
CA ALA A 43 0.64 16.40 -5.42
C ALA A 43 0.11 17.36 -4.35
N PHE A 44 -0.49 16.84 -3.27
CA PHE A 44 -0.97 17.66 -2.15
C PHE A 44 0.18 18.22 -1.31
N ALA A 45 1.21 17.42 -1.01
CA ALA A 45 2.35 17.87 -0.22
C ALA A 45 3.10 19.02 -0.92
N SER A 46 3.25 18.94 -2.24
CA SER A 46 3.91 19.97 -3.04
C SER A 46 3.19 21.33 -2.93
N THR A 47 1.89 21.37 -2.60
CA THR A 47 1.16 22.65 -2.47
C THR A 47 1.79 23.61 -1.46
N GLY A 48 2.50 23.08 -0.45
CA GLY A 48 3.04 23.81 0.70
C GLY A 48 1.99 24.09 1.80
N LEU A 49 0.77 23.59 1.65
CA LEU A 49 -0.37 23.88 2.54
C LEU A 49 -0.90 22.64 3.29
N LEU A 50 -0.22 21.50 3.15
CA LEU A 50 -0.65 20.23 3.72
C LEU A 50 -0.48 20.21 5.26
N GLY A 51 -1.57 19.95 5.96
CA GLY A 51 -1.64 19.66 7.39
C GLY A 51 -1.33 18.19 7.68
N ASP A 52 -2.27 17.52 8.36
CA ASP A 52 -2.22 16.09 8.65
C ASP A 52 -2.89 15.28 7.53
N LEU A 53 -2.43 14.05 7.39
CA LEU A 53 -2.91 13.05 6.47
C LEU A 53 -3.74 12.02 7.26
N TRP A 54 -4.92 11.73 6.73
CA TRP A 54 -5.87 10.76 7.26
C TRP A 54 -6.09 9.69 6.20
N ILE A 55 -5.57 8.48 6.43
CA ILE A 55 -5.55 7.43 5.41
C ILE A 55 -6.42 6.27 5.86
N ALA A 56 -7.55 6.08 5.17
CA ALA A 56 -8.41 4.94 5.35
C ALA A 56 -7.91 3.76 4.51
N ALA A 57 -7.29 2.76 5.14
CA ALA A 57 -6.69 1.61 4.47
C ALA A 57 -6.71 0.35 5.36
N PRO A 58 -6.73 -0.87 4.78
CA PRO A 58 -6.56 -2.12 5.53
C PRO A 58 -5.31 -2.12 6.40
N GLU A 59 -5.42 -2.60 7.64
CA GLU A 59 -4.34 -2.59 8.64
C GLU A 59 -3.06 -3.27 8.16
N LYS A 60 -3.18 -4.36 7.40
CA LYS A 60 -2.06 -5.06 6.77
C LYS A 60 -1.17 -4.19 5.86
N TYR A 61 -1.68 -3.05 5.40
CA TYR A 61 -0.94 -2.12 4.53
C TYR A 61 -0.40 -0.89 5.28
N TRP A 62 -0.64 -0.76 6.58
CA TRP A 62 -0.34 0.48 7.30
C TRP A 62 1.14 0.84 7.32
N GLU A 63 2.04 -0.12 7.54
CA GLU A 63 3.47 0.17 7.58
C GLU A 63 4.03 0.52 6.22
N VAL A 64 3.66 -0.22 5.18
CA VAL A 64 4.11 0.12 3.81
C VAL A 64 3.55 1.47 3.36
N ILE A 65 2.28 1.79 3.70
CA ILE A 65 1.71 3.12 3.45
C ILE A 65 2.49 4.19 4.23
N ARG A 66 2.73 3.99 5.52
CA ARG A 66 3.51 4.92 6.34
C ARG A 66 4.88 5.14 5.73
N PHE A 67 5.62 4.08 5.43
CA PHE A 67 6.95 4.15 4.82
C PHE A 67 6.95 5.00 3.54
N LEU A 68 6.04 4.70 2.60
CA LEU A 68 5.94 5.43 1.33
C LEU A 68 5.57 6.91 1.54
N VAL A 69 4.57 7.17 2.40
CA VAL A 69 4.12 8.52 2.71
C VAL A 69 5.21 9.31 3.42
N GLU A 70 5.89 8.72 4.40
CA GLU A 70 7.01 9.34 5.10
C GLU A 70 8.14 9.71 4.14
N GLY A 71 8.45 8.83 3.19
CA GLY A 71 9.42 9.10 2.11
C GLY A 71 9.05 10.36 1.34
N VAL A 72 7.80 10.45 0.85
CA VAL A 72 7.30 11.64 0.13
C VAL A 72 7.36 12.89 1.00
N LEU A 73 6.95 12.81 2.28
CA LEU A 73 6.97 13.97 3.17
C LEU A 73 8.40 14.45 3.46
N ARG A 74 9.38 13.54 3.59
CA ARG A 74 10.82 13.89 3.71
C ARG A 74 11.34 14.56 2.45
N GLU A 75 11.00 14.04 1.26
CA GLU A 75 11.36 14.64 -0.03
C GLU A 75 10.86 16.09 -0.15
N GLN A 76 9.68 16.39 0.40
CA GLN A 76 9.08 17.72 0.40
C GLN A 76 9.56 18.62 1.56
N GLY A 77 10.50 18.17 2.39
CA GLY A 77 11.03 18.94 3.52
C GLY A 77 10.04 19.15 4.67
N ILE A 78 8.99 18.33 4.78
CA ILE A 78 7.97 18.45 5.84
C ILE A 78 8.52 17.81 7.13
N ALA A 79 8.61 18.58 8.20
CA ALA A 79 9.07 18.13 9.51
C ALA A 79 7.93 17.48 10.35
N GLN A 80 8.28 16.79 11.44
CA GLN A 80 7.35 16.15 12.39
C GLN A 80 6.39 15.12 11.75
N ILE A 81 6.92 14.37 10.78
CA ILE A 81 6.17 13.49 9.88
C ILE A 81 5.29 12.47 10.63
N GLN A 82 5.79 11.85 11.69
CA GLN A 82 5.06 10.79 12.40
C GLN A 82 3.76 11.26 13.05
N HIS A 83 3.72 12.50 13.54
CA HIS A 83 2.51 13.07 14.16
C HIS A 83 1.46 13.50 13.14
N ARG A 84 1.81 13.54 11.85
CA ARG A 84 0.94 13.97 10.76
C ARG A 84 0.24 12.82 10.05
N ILE A 85 0.59 11.56 10.29
CA ILE A 85 0.02 10.39 9.57
C ILE A 85 -0.93 9.61 10.49
N ASN A 86 -2.23 9.82 10.27
CA ASN A 86 -3.32 9.16 10.97
C ASN A 86 -3.89 8.04 10.10
N MET A 87 -3.83 6.80 10.61
CA MET A 87 -4.35 5.62 9.90
C MET A 87 -5.70 5.23 10.48
N VAL A 88 -6.67 4.95 9.60
CA VAL A 88 -8.03 4.55 9.98
C VAL A 88 -8.35 3.21 9.33
N SER A 89 -8.83 2.27 10.14
CA SER A 89 -9.20 0.93 9.67
C SER A 89 -10.40 1.03 8.73
N PRO A 90 -10.47 0.20 7.66
CA PRO A 90 -11.53 0.29 6.68
C PRO A 90 -12.88 -0.02 7.35
N GLN A 91 -13.91 0.69 6.91
CA GLN A 91 -15.28 0.48 7.35
C GLN A 91 -16.06 -0.28 6.28
N LYS A 92 -17.33 -0.61 6.57
CA LYS A 92 -18.22 -1.36 5.66
C LYS A 92 -18.39 -0.77 4.25
N SER A 93 -18.08 0.52 4.06
CA SER A 93 -18.05 1.15 2.74
C SER A 93 -17.02 2.29 2.69
N ARG A 94 -16.78 2.79 1.47
CA ARG A 94 -16.05 4.04 1.23
C ARG A 94 -16.62 5.18 2.09
N ASN A 95 -17.95 5.31 2.09
CA ASN A 95 -18.62 6.42 2.77
C ASN A 95 -18.55 6.30 4.29
N HIS A 96 -18.57 5.10 4.85
CA HIS A 96 -18.34 4.93 6.28
C HIS A 96 -16.89 5.21 6.66
N SER A 97 -15.93 4.83 5.82
CA SER A 97 -14.51 5.08 6.09
C SER A 97 -14.19 6.58 6.11
N VAL A 98 -14.78 7.33 5.17
CA VAL A 98 -14.70 8.80 5.15
C VAL A 98 -15.40 9.40 6.38
N GLN A 99 -16.56 8.89 6.79
CA GLN A 99 -17.29 9.37 7.98
C GLN A 99 -16.40 9.35 9.23
N VAL A 100 -15.81 8.18 9.52
CA VAL A 100 -14.97 7.97 10.71
C VAL A 100 -13.75 8.89 10.69
N CYS A 101 -13.10 9.04 9.55
CA CYS A 101 -11.98 9.98 9.42
C CYS A 101 -12.42 11.42 9.72
N LEU A 102 -13.54 11.88 9.16
CA LEU A 102 -14.04 13.24 9.39
C LEU A 102 -14.40 13.48 10.86
N GLU A 103 -15.03 12.51 11.53
CA GLU A 103 -15.32 12.59 12.97
C GLU A 103 -14.05 12.71 13.80
N GLN A 104 -13.01 11.94 13.47
CA GLN A 104 -11.72 12.02 14.15
C GLN A 104 -10.98 13.35 13.88
N ILE A 105 -11.07 13.89 12.66
CA ILE A 105 -10.54 15.22 12.35
C ILE A 105 -11.30 16.28 13.17
N LEU A 106 -12.63 16.21 13.26
CA LEU A 106 -13.41 17.16 14.05
C LEU A 106 -12.97 17.17 15.52
N ILE A 107 -12.81 15.98 16.10
CA ILE A 107 -12.42 15.80 17.50
C ILE A 107 -11.01 16.36 17.75
N SER A 108 -10.07 16.09 16.84
CA SER A 108 -8.66 16.43 17.04
C SER A 108 -8.30 17.86 16.64
N GLN A 109 -8.99 18.44 15.66
CA GLN A 109 -8.61 19.70 15.03
C GLN A 109 -9.76 20.71 14.85
N GLY A 110 -10.97 20.39 15.31
CA GLY A 110 -12.13 21.25 15.16
C GLY A 110 -12.61 21.34 13.70
N ASN A 111 -13.17 22.49 13.32
CA ASN A 111 -13.71 22.69 11.97
C ASN A 111 -12.60 22.97 10.93
N ALA A 112 -11.67 22.04 10.78
CA ALA A 112 -10.58 22.13 9.81
C ALA A 112 -11.09 22.00 8.37
N LEU A 113 -10.31 22.52 7.41
CA LEU A 113 -10.53 22.29 6.00
C LEU A 113 -9.98 20.91 5.61
N VAL A 114 -10.74 20.13 4.85
CA VAL A 114 -10.35 18.77 4.43
C VAL A 114 -10.51 18.59 2.93
N ALA A 115 -9.48 18.04 2.29
CA ALA A 115 -9.54 17.52 0.94
C ALA A 115 -9.75 15.99 0.99
N ILE A 116 -10.91 15.52 0.56
CA ILE A 116 -11.22 14.10 0.42
C ILE A 116 -10.79 13.65 -0.98
N HIS A 117 -9.86 12.70 -1.06
CA HIS A 117 -9.26 12.26 -2.31
C HIS A 117 -9.11 10.73 -2.41
N ASP A 118 -9.31 10.19 -3.60
CA ASP A 118 -9.03 8.78 -3.88
C ASP A 118 -7.52 8.57 -4.08
N ALA A 119 -6.88 7.71 -3.27
CA ALA A 119 -5.45 7.38 -3.44
C ALA A 119 -5.12 6.68 -4.79
N ALA A 120 -6.13 6.27 -5.54
CA ALA A 120 -5.99 5.70 -6.88
C ALA A 120 -6.10 6.76 -8.00
N ARG A 121 -6.01 8.06 -7.69
CA ARG A 121 -5.95 9.17 -8.65
C ARG A 121 -4.58 9.87 -8.56
N PRO A 122 -3.53 9.26 -9.10
CA PRO A 122 -2.17 9.77 -8.93
C PRO A 122 -1.86 11.01 -9.77
N LEU A 123 -2.70 11.33 -10.74
CA LEU A 123 -2.43 12.36 -11.76
C LEU A 123 -2.97 13.75 -11.40
N ILE A 124 -3.58 13.92 -10.21
CA ILE A 124 -4.03 15.24 -9.76
C ILE A 124 -2.83 16.20 -9.70
N ASP A 125 -2.98 17.39 -10.27
CA ASP A 125 -1.94 18.41 -10.28
C ASP A 125 -2.12 19.44 -9.16
N GLN A 126 -0.99 20.04 -8.80
CA GLN A 126 -0.88 21.02 -7.71
C GLN A 126 -1.69 22.30 -7.98
N GLU A 127 -1.85 22.69 -9.25
CA GLU A 127 -2.55 23.92 -9.62
C GLU A 127 -4.07 23.76 -9.45
N THR A 128 -4.63 22.65 -9.92
CA THR A 128 -6.03 22.25 -9.68
C THR A 128 -6.34 22.20 -8.18
N ILE A 129 -5.45 21.64 -7.35
CA ILE A 129 -5.64 21.62 -5.89
C ILE A 129 -5.69 23.04 -5.32
N ARG A 130 -4.77 23.92 -5.74
CA ARG A 130 -4.76 25.32 -5.30
C ARG A 130 -6.00 26.09 -5.75
N GLU A 131 -6.54 25.80 -6.94
CA GLU A 131 -7.79 26.42 -7.40
C GLU A 131 -8.98 26.01 -6.53
N CYS A 132 -9.08 24.73 -6.13
CA CYS A 132 -10.09 24.31 -5.16
C CYS A 132 -9.99 25.09 -3.84
N LEU A 133 -8.77 25.26 -3.32
CA LEU A 133 -8.54 25.99 -2.07
C LEU A 133 -8.89 27.48 -2.20
N LYS A 134 -8.53 28.12 -3.31
CA LYS A 134 -8.83 29.54 -3.57
C LYS A 134 -10.33 29.83 -3.61
N LEU A 135 -11.15 28.91 -4.13
CA LEU A 135 -12.61 29.11 -4.16
C LEU A 135 -13.22 29.21 -2.76
N LEU A 136 -12.65 28.50 -1.80
CA LEU A 136 -13.13 28.45 -0.42
C LEU A 136 -12.78 29.69 0.41
N ASP A 137 -11.90 30.57 -0.10
CA ASP A 137 -11.69 31.91 0.47
C ASP A 137 -12.90 32.85 0.18
N GLY A 138 -13.83 32.45 -0.70
CA GLY A 138 -15.02 33.21 -1.08
C GLY A 138 -16.32 32.68 -0.47
N ALA A 139 -17.44 32.86 -1.18
CA ALA A 139 -18.77 32.40 -0.76
C ALA A 139 -19.07 30.92 -1.12
N VAL A 140 -18.04 30.12 -1.41
CA VAL A 140 -18.16 28.71 -1.79
C VAL A 140 -17.96 27.85 -0.56
N ASP A 141 -18.89 26.95 -0.27
CA ASP A 141 -18.80 26.04 0.88
C ASP A 141 -18.00 24.78 0.53
N CYS A 142 -18.01 24.37 -0.74
CA CYS A 142 -17.38 23.14 -1.20
C CYS A 142 -16.85 23.30 -2.63
N ALA A 143 -15.58 22.94 -2.85
CA ALA A 143 -14.99 22.84 -4.18
C ALA A 143 -14.79 21.37 -4.56
N VAL A 144 -15.13 20.99 -5.79
CA VAL A 144 -14.94 19.62 -6.26
C VAL A 144 -14.29 19.60 -7.64
N VAL A 145 -13.27 18.75 -7.80
CA VAL A 145 -12.62 18.57 -9.10
C VAL A 145 -13.54 17.80 -10.05
N CYS A 146 -13.61 18.25 -11.29
CA CYS A 146 -14.44 17.69 -12.34
C CYS A 146 -13.68 17.65 -13.67
N GLU A 147 -14.26 16.91 -14.62
CA GLU A 147 -13.79 16.79 -16.00
C GLU A 147 -14.98 17.00 -16.95
N ASN A 148 -14.74 17.69 -18.06
CA ASN A 148 -15.74 17.85 -19.12
C ASN A 148 -15.95 16.52 -19.86
N LEU A 149 -17.19 16.21 -20.23
CA LEU A 149 -17.47 15.06 -21.08
C LEU A 149 -17.16 15.40 -22.53
N GLU A 150 -16.21 14.71 -23.15
CA GLU A 150 -15.85 14.86 -24.56
C GLU A 150 -16.69 13.96 -25.47
N ASP A 151 -16.90 12.72 -25.04
CA ASP A 151 -17.70 11.73 -25.74
C ASP A 151 -19.21 11.97 -25.60
N SER A 152 -19.97 11.47 -26.57
CA SER A 152 -21.43 11.42 -26.49
C SER A 152 -21.89 10.52 -25.34
N VAL A 153 -22.92 10.96 -24.62
CA VAL A 153 -23.50 10.23 -23.48
C VAL A 153 -24.93 9.87 -23.81
N GLY A 154 -25.36 8.67 -23.41
CA GLY A 154 -26.73 8.19 -23.59
C GLY A 154 -27.19 7.40 -22.38
N PHE A 155 -28.50 7.30 -22.21
CA PHE A 155 -29.10 6.33 -21.29
C PHE A 155 -29.22 4.97 -21.96
N ILE A 156 -29.19 3.91 -21.15
CA ILE A 156 -29.59 2.57 -21.56
C ILE A 156 -30.93 2.26 -20.91
N GLU A 157 -31.90 1.87 -21.72
CA GLU A 157 -33.22 1.46 -21.25
C GLU A 157 -33.16 0.08 -20.59
N SER A 158 -34.23 -0.29 -19.88
CA SER A 158 -34.30 -1.58 -19.17
C SER A 158 -34.25 -2.81 -20.09
N ASP A 159 -34.62 -2.64 -21.37
CA ASP A 159 -34.54 -3.67 -22.42
C ASP A 159 -33.18 -3.70 -23.14
N GLY A 160 -32.24 -2.83 -22.74
CA GLY A 160 -30.90 -2.71 -23.34
C GLY A 160 -30.84 -1.81 -24.58
N SER A 161 -31.96 -1.21 -25.01
CA SER A 161 -31.98 -0.26 -26.11
C SER A 161 -31.36 1.09 -25.72
N LEU A 162 -30.95 1.86 -26.72
CA LEU A 162 -30.42 3.20 -26.53
C LEU A 162 -31.56 4.16 -26.23
N GLY A 163 -31.49 4.84 -25.08
CA GLY A 163 -32.48 5.84 -24.67
C GLY A 163 -32.35 7.17 -25.42
N GLU A 164 -33.18 8.14 -25.03
CA GLU A 164 -33.24 9.46 -25.66
C GLU A 164 -31.88 10.20 -25.62
N PRO A 165 -31.56 11.01 -26.66
CA PRO A 165 -30.31 11.77 -26.71
C PRO A 165 -30.12 12.70 -25.51
N VAL A 166 -28.93 12.65 -24.90
CA VAL A 166 -28.57 13.50 -23.76
C VAL A 166 -27.57 14.57 -24.19
N SER A 167 -27.86 15.84 -23.85
CA SER A 167 -26.91 16.93 -24.10
C SER A 167 -25.78 16.91 -23.06
N ARG A 168 -24.56 16.59 -23.51
CA ARG A 168 -23.36 16.60 -22.66
C ARG A 168 -22.90 18.01 -22.22
N ARG A 169 -23.46 19.09 -22.78
CA ARG A 169 -23.00 20.48 -22.53
C ARG A 169 -23.14 20.94 -21.08
N SER A 170 -24.11 20.38 -20.36
CA SER A 170 -24.37 20.68 -18.95
C SER A 170 -23.99 19.53 -18.02
N MET A 171 -23.15 18.60 -18.50
CA MET A 171 -22.75 17.40 -17.77
C MET A 171 -21.25 17.41 -17.54
N ILE A 172 -20.85 16.97 -16.36
CA ILE A 172 -19.46 16.85 -15.93
C ILE A 172 -19.25 15.51 -15.25
N ARG A 173 -18.05 14.97 -15.32
CA ARG A 173 -17.63 13.83 -14.51
C ARG A 173 -17.07 14.36 -13.20
N ILE A 174 -17.70 14.01 -12.09
CA ILE A 174 -17.19 14.32 -10.76
C ILE A 174 -15.95 13.47 -10.50
N GLN A 175 -14.91 14.11 -9.97
CA GLN A 175 -13.65 13.49 -9.59
C GLN A 175 -13.32 13.86 -8.13
N THR A 176 -12.08 13.63 -7.71
CA THR A 176 -11.57 14.10 -6.42
C THR A 176 -10.23 14.81 -6.64
N PRO A 177 -9.80 15.74 -5.78
CA PRO A 177 -10.34 16.05 -4.46
C PRO A 177 -11.72 16.72 -4.44
N CYS A 178 -12.45 16.48 -3.35
CA CYS A 178 -13.58 17.28 -2.90
C CYS A 178 -13.16 17.98 -1.60
N VAL A 179 -13.27 19.30 -1.53
CA VAL A 179 -12.68 20.13 -0.46
C VAL A 179 -13.75 20.97 0.20
N ALA A 180 -13.90 20.84 1.52
CA ALA A 180 -14.82 21.62 2.35
C ALA A 180 -14.42 21.55 3.84
N GLY A 181 -15.12 22.29 4.70
CA GLY A 181 -14.97 22.19 6.16
C GLY A 181 -15.52 20.88 6.71
N VAL A 182 -14.85 20.29 7.71
CA VAL A 182 -15.27 19.02 8.34
C VAL A 182 -16.70 19.05 8.82
N SER A 183 -17.12 20.13 9.49
CA SER A 183 -18.47 20.23 10.05
C SER A 183 -19.52 20.21 8.96
N ASP A 184 -19.22 20.78 7.79
CA ASP A 184 -20.16 20.86 6.68
C ASP A 184 -20.25 19.52 5.94
N PHE A 185 -19.13 18.80 5.77
CA PHE A 185 -19.18 17.40 5.33
C PHE A 185 -20.00 16.54 6.27
N LEU A 186 -19.79 16.64 7.59
CA LEU A 186 -20.53 15.83 8.58
C LEU A 186 -22.02 16.16 8.59
N LYS A 187 -22.40 17.44 8.49
CA LYS A 187 -23.82 17.85 8.33
C LYS A 187 -24.44 17.26 7.07
N ALA A 188 -23.75 17.37 5.93
CA ALA A 188 -24.24 16.87 4.66
C ALA A 188 -24.44 15.34 4.68
N ARG A 189 -23.48 14.64 5.27
CA ARG A 189 -23.48 13.18 5.45
C ARG A 189 -24.55 12.73 6.44
N GLY A 190 -24.76 13.45 7.53
CA GLY A 190 -25.87 13.21 8.46
C GLY A 190 -27.24 13.33 7.78
N LYS A 191 -27.43 14.36 6.93
CA LYS A 191 -28.65 14.49 6.11
C LYS A 191 -28.80 13.31 5.15
N ALA A 192 -27.71 12.87 4.52
CA ALA A 192 -27.72 11.73 3.62
C ALA A 192 -28.14 10.42 4.32
N SER A 193 -27.66 10.19 5.53
CA SER A 193 -28.08 9.06 6.37
C SER A 193 -29.56 9.14 6.73
N ASN A 194 -30.00 10.30 7.25
CA ASN A 194 -31.39 10.49 7.71
C ASN A 194 -32.42 10.41 6.57
N CYS A 195 -32.02 10.76 5.35
CA CYS A 195 -32.88 10.73 4.17
C CYS A 195 -32.67 9.47 3.30
N GLY A 196 -31.88 8.49 3.76
CA GLY A 196 -31.75 7.18 3.11
C GLY A 196 -30.94 7.16 1.81
N TYR A 197 -30.11 8.18 1.53
CA TYR A 197 -29.27 8.23 0.32
C TYR A 197 -27.77 8.12 0.57
N PHE A 198 -27.35 7.78 1.79
CA PHE A 198 -25.94 7.68 2.19
C PHE A 198 -25.12 6.61 1.43
N GLU A 199 -25.76 5.49 1.06
CA GLU A 199 -25.14 4.42 0.27
C GLU A 199 -25.75 4.30 -1.14
N SER A 200 -26.55 5.29 -1.56
CA SER A 200 -27.19 5.25 -2.87
C SER A 200 -26.14 5.36 -3.99
N PRO A 201 -26.21 4.52 -5.04
CA PRO A 201 -25.34 4.64 -6.20
C PRO A 201 -25.41 6.05 -6.81
N GLY A 202 -24.24 6.60 -7.18
CA GLY A 202 -24.14 7.95 -7.75
C GLY A 202 -24.09 9.10 -6.72
N PHE A 203 -24.25 8.81 -5.42
CA PHE A 203 -24.00 9.80 -4.37
C PHE A 203 -22.58 9.69 -3.82
N GLU A 204 -21.80 10.74 -4.07
CA GLU A 204 -20.45 10.94 -3.52
C GLU A 204 -20.40 12.24 -2.68
N ASP A 205 -19.23 12.60 -2.14
CA ASP A 205 -19.11 13.67 -1.14
C ASP A 205 -19.67 15.02 -1.62
N ALA A 206 -19.39 15.41 -2.87
CA ALA A 206 -19.95 16.64 -3.45
C ALA A 206 -21.47 16.57 -3.65
N SER A 207 -22.01 15.40 -3.99
CA SER A 207 -23.46 15.19 -4.14
C SER A 207 -24.17 15.32 -2.79
N PHE A 208 -23.57 14.82 -1.70
CA PHE A 208 -24.08 15.03 -0.35
C PHE A 208 -24.11 16.51 0.01
N MET A 209 -23.02 17.24 -0.23
CA MET A 209 -22.92 18.67 0.03
C MET A 209 -24.02 19.43 -0.73
N LYS A 210 -24.16 19.16 -2.03
CA LYS A 210 -25.16 19.84 -2.87
C LYS A 210 -26.59 19.55 -2.41
N LYS A 211 -26.92 18.29 -2.07
CA LYS A 211 -28.24 17.89 -1.57
C LYS A 211 -28.54 18.45 -0.18
N ALA A 212 -27.51 18.72 0.61
CA ALA A 212 -27.62 19.37 1.91
C ALA A 212 -27.92 20.86 1.83
N GLY A 213 -27.69 21.50 0.68
CA GLY A 213 -27.98 22.92 0.44
C GLY A 213 -26.74 23.80 0.39
N PHE A 214 -25.54 23.21 0.47
CA PHE A 214 -24.28 23.94 0.38
C PHE A 214 -24.02 24.45 -1.04
N ASN A 215 -23.32 25.58 -1.12
CA ASN A 215 -22.81 26.14 -2.36
C ASN A 215 -21.58 25.34 -2.85
N VAL A 216 -21.84 24.36 -3.72
CA VAL A 216 -20.82 23.51 -4.32
C VAL A 216 -20.40 24.05 -5.69
N GLN A 217 -19.10 24.29 -5.87
CA GLN A 217 -18.49 24.77 -7.11
C GLN A 217 -17.58 23.71 -7.74
N SER A 218 -17.68 23.53 -9.05
CA SER A 218 -16.78 22.66 -9.82
C SER A 218 -15.48 23.37 -10.20
N VAL A 219 -14.37 22.63 -10.17
CA VAL A 219 -13.06 23.03 -10.70
C VAL A 219 -12.70 22.04 -11.81
N ILE A 220 -12.53 22.51 -13.04
CA ILE A 220 -12.15 21.64 -14.16
C ILE A 220 -10.66 21.33 -14.06
N SER A 221 -10.30 20.04 -14.00
CA SER A 221 -8.90 19.63 -13.94
C SER A 221 -8.15 20.07 -15.20
N LYS A 222 -6.92 20.55 -15.03
CA LYS A 222 -6.07 21.03 -16.14
C LYS A 222 -5.42 19.91 -16.94
N GLY A 223 -5.41 18.69 -16.40
CA GLY A 223 -4.84 17.51 -17.00
C GLY A 223 -5.67 16.26 -16.72
N PRO A 224 -5.19 15.08 -17.14
CA PRO A 224 -5.87 13.83 -16.85
C PRO A 224 -5.87 13.59 -15.33
N ASN A 225 -7.04 13.36 -14.73
CA ASN A 225 -7.17 13.01 -13.29
C ASN A 225 -8.12 11.81 -13.09
N PHE A 226 -8.05 10.85 -14.02
CA PHE A 226 -8.86 9.64 -13.95
C PHE A 226 -8.43 8.74 -12.77
N LYS A 227 -9.40 8.02 -12.22
CA LYS A 227 -9.16 7.00 -11.19
C LYS A 227 -8.67 5.72 -11.85
N ILE A 228 -7.58 5.17 -11.34
CA ILE A 228 -7.12 3.84 -11.73
C ILE A 228 -8.10 2.81 -11.17
N THR A 229 -8.83 2.15 -12.07
CA THR A 229 -9.79 1.07 -11.80
C THR A 229 -9.60 -0.13 -12.72
N LEU A 230 -8.97 0.05 -13.88
CA LEU A 230 -8.70 -0.96 -14.91
C LEU A 230 -7.21 -0.98 -15.30
N PRO A 231 -6.64 -2.12 -15.74
CA PRO A 231 -5.21 -2.24 -16.04
C PRO A 231 -4.69 -1.23 -17.07
N TRP A 232 -5.47 -0.96 -18.12
CA TRP A 232 -5.10 0.01 -19.16
C TRP A 232 -4.96 1.43 -18.61
N GLN A 233 -5.70 1.82 -17.58
CA GLN A 233 -5.56 3.13 -16.92
C GLN A 233 -4.24 3.20 -16.16
N GLY A 234 -3.79 2.09 -15.60
CA GLY A 234 -2.45 1.98 -15.04
C GLY A 234 -1.36 2.21 -16.09
N LYS A 235 -1.51 1.61 -17.28
CA LYS A 235 -0.62 1.86 -18.42
C LYS A 235 -0.66 3.32 -18.87
N ALA A 236 -1.85 3.89 -19.02
CA ALA A 236 -2.04 5.28 -19.42
C ALA A 236 -1.43 6.26 -18.41
N ALA A 237 -1.70 6.08 -17.11
CA ALA A 237 -1.12 6.91 -16.06
C ALA A 237 0.41 6.85 -16.06
N ARG A 238 0.96 5.67 -16.32
CA ARG A 238 2.41 5.51 -16.45
C ARG A 238 2.98 6.26 -17.65
N GLY A 239 2.27 6.26 -18.79
CA GLY A 239 2.63 7.06 -19.96
C GLY A 239 2.76 8.54 -19.62
N VAL A 240 1.76 9.10 -18.91
CA VAL A 240 1.79 10.50 -18.46
C VAL A 240 3.03 10.80 -17.62
N PHE A 241 3.37 9.95 -16.65
CA PHE A 241 4.58 10.13 -15.85
C PHE A 241 5.88 9.88 -16.62
N PHE A 242 5.87 8.98 -17.60
CA PHE A 242 7.01 8.74 -18.47
C PHE A 242 7.33 9.97 -19.32
N ASP A 243 6.32 10.56 -19.94
CA ASP A 243 6.45 11.79 -20.74
C ASP A 243 6.94 12.95 -19.88
N ALA A 244 6.43 13.09 -18.65
CA ALA A 244 6.92 14.09 -17.71
C ALA A 244 8.41 13.88 -17.30
N LEU A 245 8.91 12.64 -17.34
CA LEU A 245 10.28 12.29 -16.93
C LEU A 245 11.30 12.28 -18.07
N TYR A 246 10.88 11.95 -19.29
CA TYR A 246 11.77 11.68 -20.43
C TYR A 246 11.34 12.36 -21.73
N GLY A 247 10.18 13.03 -21.74
CA GLY A 247 9.55 13.63 -22.90
C GLY A 247 10.14 14.98 -23.30
N VAL A 248 10.36 15.06 -24.60
CA VAL A 248 10.89 16.15 -25.42
C VAL A 248 10.11 17.45 -25.23
N SER A 249 10.84 18.56 -25.20
CA SER A 249 10.32 19.92 -25.30
C SER A 249 9.22 20.07 -26.37
N SER A 250 8.02 20.44 -25.95
CA SER A 250 7.19 21.37 -26.70
C SER A 250 6.92 22.59 -25.83
N ASN A 251 7.85 23.55 -25.92
CA ASN A 251 7.66 24.98 -25.66
C ASN A 251 7.17 25.42 -24.27
N ALA A 252 7.94 25.16 -23.22
CA ALA A 252 7.98 26.09 -22.09
C ALA A 252 9.36 26.11 -21.44
N CYS A 253 9.98 27.29 -21.49
CA CYS A 253 11.27 27.65 -20.91
C CYS A 253 11.27 27.38 -19.38
N LEU A 254 12.11 26.47 -18.92
CA LEU A 254 12.59 26.44 -17.53
C LEU A 254 14.07 26.13 -17.58
N ASP A 255 14.89 27.19 -17.52
CA ASP A 255 16.30 27.10 -17.17
C ASP A 255 16.42 26.36 -15.84
N PHE A 256 17.05 25.17 -15.88
CA PHE A 256 17.36 24.43 -14.67
C PHE A 256 18.86 24.12 -14.64
N ASP A 257 19.52 24.72 -13.65
CA ASP A 257 20.94 24.55 -13.33
C ASP A 257 21.23 23.08 -13.01
N SER A 258 21.92 22.42 -13.94
CA SER A 258 22.17 20.98 -13.98
C SER A 258 23.25 20.50 -13.01
N GLN A 259 23.79 21.37 -12.15
CA GLN A 259 24.92 21.02 -11.28
C GLN A 259 24.58 20.64 -9.83
N LYS A 260 23.32 20.65 -9.39
CA LYS A 260 22.97 20.42 -7.97
C LYS A 260 22.32 19.09 -7.58
N PHE A 261 22.12 18.14 -8.49
CA PHE A 261 21.57 16.83 -8.13
C PHE A 261 22.44 15.67 -8.64
N LYS A 262 23.45 15.30 -7.85
CA LYS A 262 24.01 13.94 -7.90
C LYS A 262 23.08 12.99 -7.14
N THR A 263 21.94 12.64 -7.75
CA THR A 263 21.27 11.38 -7.40
C THR A 263 21.85 10.30 -8.29
N CYS A 264 22.21 9.15 -7.70
CA CYS A 264 22.71 7.98 -8.43
C CYS A 264 21.72 7.62 -9.56
N SER A 265 22.04 8.01 -10.79
CA SER A 265 21.34 7.56 -11.99
C SER A 265 21.80 6.13 -12.32
N LEU A 266 21.39 5.17 -11.49
CA LEU A 266 21.39 3.79 -11.96
C LEU A 266 20.38 3.72 -13.12
N SER A 267 20.89 3.55 -14.33
CA SER A 267 20.08 3.34 -15.53
C SER A 267 19.08 2.21 -15.23
N LYS A 268 17.77 2.50 -15.25
CA LYS A 268 16.67 1.57 -14.94
C LYS A 268 16.49 0.45 -15.99
N LYS A 269 17.57 -0.25 -16.30
CA LYS A 269 17.65 -1.46 -17.13
C LYS A 269 18.44 -2.59 -16.46
N GLN A 270 18.98 -2.36 -15.26
CA GLN A 270 19.81 -3.33 -14.57
C GLN A 270 18.96 -4.27 -13.72
N LEU A 271 19.33 -5.55 -13.73
CA LEU A 271 18.85 -6.52 -12.75
C LEU A 271 19.48 -6.17 -11.41
N LEU A 272 18.68 -6.21 -10.34
CA LEU A 272 19.19 -6.07 -8.98
C LEU A 272 19.26 -7.45 -8.32
N MET A 273 20.33 -7.71 -7.59
CA MET A 273 20.53 -8.95 -6.88
C MET A 273 20.53 -8.68 -5.39
N GLY A 274 19.83 -9.50 -4.62
CA GLY A 274 19.77 -9.42 -3.18
C GLY A 274 19.88 -10.79 -2.54
N TYR A 275 20.41 -10.79 -1.32
CA TYR A 275 20.60 -11.98 -0.52
C TYR A 275 19.87 -11.81 0.81
N GLY A 276 19.21 -12.88 1.24
CA GLY A 276 18.53 -12.96 2.52
C GLY A 276 18.94 -14.21 3.26
N TYR A 277 19.03 -14.08 4.58
CA TYR A 277 19.34 -15.18 5.48
C TYR A 277 18.48 -15.03 6.72
N ASP A 278 18.01 -16.15 7.25
CA ASP A 278 17.42 -16.21 8.58
C ASP A 278 17.63 -17.59 9.22
N SER A 279 17.65 -17.63 10.55
CA SER A 279 17.88 -18.87 11.31
C SER A 279 17.09 -18.88 12.61
N HIS A 280 16.31 -19.94 12.81
CA HIS A 280 15.49 -20.11 14.01
C HIS A 280 15.86 -21.39 14.76
N ARG A 281 15.90 -21.32 16.09
CA ARG A 281 16.07 -22.49 16.97
C ARG A 281 14.73 -23.15 17.26
N PHE A 282 14.72 -24.46 17.46
CA PHE A 282 13.55 -25.15 18.00
C PHE A 282 13.46 -24.99 19.52
N ILE A 283 12.23 -25.10 20.04
CA ILE A 283 11.95 -25.40 21.44
C ILE A 283 12.04 -26.91 21.59
N ALA A 284 13.16 -27.42 22.12
CA ALA A 284 13.41 -28.86 22.17
C ALA A 284 12.29 -29.61 22.92
N PRO A 285 11.94 -30.85 22.56
CA PRO A 285 10.83 -31.57 23.20
C PRO A 285 10.98 -31.76 24.72
N ALA A 286 12.21 -31.83 25.23
CA ALA A 286 12.48 -31.83 26.68
C ALA A 286 12.17 -30.48 27.33
N GLU A 287 12.57 -29.38 26.68
CA GLU A 287 12.30 -28.00 27.08
C GLU A 287 10.78 -27.75 27.07
N ARG A 288 10.08 -28.17 26.00
CA ARG A 288 8.63 -28.07 25.86
C ARG A 288 7.87 -28.82 26.97
N ARG A 289 8.29 -30.05 27.30
CA ARG A 289 7.73 -30.83 28.42
C ARG A 289 7.97 -30.14 29.77
N ALA A 290 9.14 -29.54 29.97
CA ALA A 290 9.45 -28.80 31.19
C ALA A 290 8.57 -27.54 31.32
N PHE A 291 8.30 -26.83 30.23
CA PHE A 291 7.39 -25.68 30.20
C PHE A 291 5.92 -26.06 30.44
N LEU A 292 5.44 -27.16 29.84
CA LEU A 292 4.07 -27.64 30.06
C LEU A 292 3.83 -28.15 31.50
N ASN A 293 4.87 -28.70 32.15
CA ASN A 293 4.80 -29.21 33.51
C ASN A 293 4.99 -28.13 34.60
N LYS A 294 5.50 -26.94 34.25
CA LYS A 294 5.67 -25.83 35.19
C LYS A 294 4.57 -24.79 34.99
N ALA A 295 3.68 -24.65 35.98
CA ALA A 295 2.89 -23.44 36.14
C ALA A 295 3.85 -22.25 36.35
N GLN A 296 3.98 -21.39 35.33
CA GLN A 296 4.71 -20.12 35.33
C GLN A 296 6.15 -20.13 35.88
N VAL A 297 7.13 -20.18 34.97
CA VAL A 297 8.40 -19.47 35.18
C VAL A 297 8.59 -18.53 33.99
N CYS A 298 8.28 -17.26 34.21
CA CYS A 298 8.74 -16.17 33.36
C CYS A 298 10.21 -15.93 33.67
N THR A 299 11.08 -16.16 32.70
CA THR A 299 12.35 -15.42 32.61
C THR A 299 12.24 -14.51 31.40
N GLU A 300 12.22 -13.21 31.67
CA GLU A 300 12.16 -12.12 30.70
C GLU A 300 13.33 -12.23 29.70
N THR A 301 13.07 -12.74 28.49
CA THR A 301 13.67 -12.30 27.21
C THR A 301 13.25 -13.13 26.00
N GLU A 302 12.76 -14.36 26.19
CA GLU A 302 12.34 -15.23 25.08
C GLU A 302 10.82 -15.49 25.13
N HIS A 303 10.08 -14.98 24.14
CA HIS A 303 8.66 -15.30 23.99
C HIS A 303 8.56 -16.73 23.44
N ILE A 304 8.33 -17.68 24.33
CA ILE A 304 8.25 -19.12 24.03
C ILE A 304 6.78 -19.52 24.03
N ASP A 305 6.19 -19.67 22.84
CA ASP A 305 4.86 -20.24 22.68
C ASP A 305 4.97 -21.75 22.40
N VAL A 306 4.78 -22.55 23.44
CA VAL A 306 4.81 -24.02 23.35
C VAL A 306 3.61 -24.63 22.62
N SER A 307 2.56 -23.83 22.38
CA SER A 307 1.36 -24.22 21.64
C SER A 307 1.43 -23.87 20.16
N ALA A 308 2.45 -23.11 19.74
CA ALA A 308 2.65 -22.74 18.35
C ALA A 308 2.84 -23.97 17.45
N ARG A 309 2.35 -23.84 16.21
CA ARG A 309 2.59 -24.81 15.14
C ARG A 309 3.96 -24.58 14.53
N LEU A 310 4.51 -25.60 13.88
CA LEU A 310 5.75 -25.48 13.12
C LEU A 310 5.43 -25.05 11.69
N ILE A 311 5.47 -23.74 11.41
CA ILE A 311 5.14 -23.18 10.11
C ILE A 311 6.42 -22.85 9.33
N ILE A 312 6.48 -23.28 8.07
CA ILE A 312 7.57 -22.97 7.13
C ILE A 312 6.98 -22.70 5.74
N GLY A 313 7.24 -21.53 5.18
CA GLY A 313 6.67 -21.09 3.90
C GLY A 313 5.15 -21.08 3.87
N GLY A 314 4.50 -20.71 4.98
CA GLY A 314 3.05 -20.73 5.16
C GLY A 314 2.43 -22.13 5.18
N VAL A 315 3.25 -23.18 5.34
CA VAL A 315 2.81 -24.58 5.42
C VAL A 315 3.06 -25.10 6.82
N ASP A 316 2.05 -25.71 7.42
CA ASP A 316 2.19 -26.46 8.66
C ASP A 316 2.99 -27.75 8.40
N ALA A 317 4.13 -27.90 9.08
CA ALA A 317 4.99 -29.07 8.97
C ALA A 317 4.36 -30.33 9.58
N GLY A 318 3.22 -30.21 10.27
CA GLY A 318 2.43 -31.33 10.79
C GLY A 318 2.90 -31.84 12.15
N ASP A 319 2.03 -32.62 12.78
CA ASP A 319 2.19 -33.06 14.18
C ASP A 319 3.43 -33.94 14.40
N ASP A 320 3.83 -34.75 13.43
CA ASP A 320 5.01 -35.61 13.54
C ASP A 320 6.30 -34.79 13.64
N ASN A 321 6.45 -33.75 12.81
CA ASN A 321 7.60 -32.85 12.88
C ASN A 321 7.54 -32.01 14.16
N LEU A 322 6.37 -31.54 14.56
CA LEU A 322 6.17 -30.79 15.80
C LEU A 322 6.50 -31.64 17.04
N ALA A 323 6.16 -32.92 17.06
CA ALA A 323 6.49 -33.84 18.13
C ALA A 323 8.00 -34.13 18.21
N ARG A 324 8.65 -34.22 17.04
CA ARG A 324 10.07 -34.56 16.93
C ARG A 324 11.00 -33.40 17.26
N PHE A 325 10.72 -32.20 16.74
CA PHE A 325 11.62 -31.05 16.83
C PHE A 325 11.08 -29.98 17.79
N GLY A 326 9.76 -29.81 17.85
CA GLY A 326 9.11 -28.68 18.52
C GLY A 326 8.92 -27.46 17.60
N PRO A 327 8.18 -26.44 18.05
CA PRO A 327 8.01 -25.19 17.30
C PRO A 327 9.27 -24.34 17.35
N PHE A 328 9.33 -23.30 16.51
CA PHE A 328 10.41 -22.30 16.58
C PHE A 328 10.24 -21.37 17.77
N VAL A 329 11.36 -20.87 18.30
CA VAL A 329 11.37 -19.71 19.19
C VAL A 329 11.24 -18.45 18.34
N ALA A 330 10.07 -17.81 18.36
CA ALA A 330 9.80 -16.61 17.59
C ALA A 330 8.76 -15.70 18.27
N ARG A 331 8.81 -14.40 17.94
CA ARG A 331 7.78 -13.41 18.31
C ARG A 331 6.61 -13.32 17.30
N SER A 332 6.82 -13.81 16.08
CA SER A 332 5.83 -13.99 15.01
C SER A 332 5.43 -15.47 14.88
N ASP A 333 4.77 -15.87 13.79
CA ASP A 333 4.50 -17.29 13.47
C ASP A 333 5.77 -18.14 13.21
N GLY A 334 6.97 -17.54 13.26
CA GLY A 334 8.25 -18.24 13.24
C GLY A 334 8.70 -18.71 11.87
N ASP A 335 8.07 -18.23 10.79
CA ASP A 335 8.38 -18.65 9.43
C ASP A 335 9.68 -18.03 8.90
N LEU A 336 10.80 -18.68 9.19
CA LEU A 336 12.13 -18.24 8.74
C LEU A 336 12.25 -18.14 7.21
N LEU A 337 11.44 -18.89 6.44
CA LEU A 337 11.53 -18.88 4.99
C LEU A 337 11.03 -17.56 4.42
N TYR A 338 9.87 -17.10 4.90
CA TYR A 338 9.33 -15.80 4.50
C TYR A 338 10.22 -14.65 4.93
N HIS A 339 10.85 -14.76 6.10
CA HIS A 339 11.86 -13.78 6.52
C HIS A 339 13.06 -13.74 5.56
N ALA A 340 13.67 -14.89 5.27
CA ALA A 340 14.80 -14.94 4.34
C ALA A 340 14.41 -14.43 2.94
N ALA A 341 13.20 -14.75 2.45
CA ALA A 341 12.71 -14.27 1.16
C ALA A 341 12.49 -12.75 1.13
N ALA A 342 11.87 -12.19 2.17
CA ALA A 342 11.66 -10.75 2.31
C ALA A 342 12.99 -10.00 2.40
N ASN A 343 13.93 -10.48 3.22
CA ASN A 343 15.28 -9.91 3.31
C ASN A 343 16.01 -9.93 1.95
N ALA A 344 15.89 -11.01 1.18
CA ALA A 344 16.49 -11.09 -0.15
C ALA A 344 15.93 -10.03 -1.12
N ILE A 345 14.62 -9.77 -1.08
CA ILE A 345 13.96 -8.75 -1.90
C ILE A 345 14.36 -7.34 -1.46
N LEU A 346 14.35 -7.06 -0.16
CA LEU A 346 14.73 -5.76 0.40
C LEU A 346 16.20 -5.43 0.13
N SER A 347 17.07 -6.41 0.33
CA SER A 347 18.50 -6.33 0.00
C SER A 347 18.71 -6.01 -1.48
N ALA A 348 17.94 -6.63 -2.38
CA ALA A 348 18.04 -6.35 -3.81
C ALA A 348 17.67 -4.90 -4.14
N LEU A 349 16.66 -4.32 -3.47
CA LEU A 349 16.26 -2.93 -3.70
C LEU A 349 17.30 -1.92 -3.22
N ALA A 350 18.04 -2.25 -2.15
CA ALA A 350 19.04 -1.39 -1.53
C ALA A 350 18.54 0.05 -1.26
N CYS A 351 17.24 0.21 -0.96
CA CYS A 351 16.63 1.52 -0.75
C CYS A 351 17.06 2.07 0.62
N PRO A 352 17.59 3.32 0.71
CA PRO A 352 17.95 3.93 1.98
C PRO A 352 16.75 3.93 2.95
N GLY A 353 16.88 3.22 4.07
CA GLY A 353 15.83 3.11 5.10
C GLY A 353 14.90 1.90 4.98
N ALA A 354 14.94 1.12 3.89
CA ALA A 354 14.20 -0.15 3.79
C ALA A 354 14.99 -1.36 4.31
N GLY A 355 16.32 -1.25 4.40
CA GLY A 355 17.24 -2.19 5.07
C GLY A 355 16.85 -3.66 4.98
N ASP A 356 16.59 -4.25 6.15
CA ASP A 356 16.06 -5.60 6.34
C ASP A 356 14.68 -5.53 7.03
N ILE A 357 14.06 -6.70 7.24
CA ILE A 357 12.79 -6.80 7.97
C ILE A 357 12.86 -6.16 9.35
N GLY A 358 14.00 -6.25 10.05
CA GLY A 358 14.15 -5.67 11.40
C GLY A 358 14.08 -4.14 11.40
N GLN A 359 14.49 -3.49 10.30
CA GLN A 359 14.35 -2.05 10.13
C GLN A 359 12.93 -1.64 9.72
N LEU A 360 12.28 -2.41 8.85
CA LEU A 360 10.89 -2.14 8.43
C LEU A 360 9.86 -2.49 9.50
N PHE A 361 10.12 -3.53 10.29
CA PHE A 361 9.25 -4.09 11.31
C PHE A 361 10.02 -4.29 12.63
N PRO A 362 10.30 -3.22 13.40
CA PRO A 362 11.09 -3.34 14.61
C PRO A 362 10.45 -4.26 15.65
N ASN A 363 11.25 -5.18 16.21
CA ASN A 363 10.85 -6.13 17.26
C ASN A 363 10.48 -5.46 18.61
N THR A 364 10.76 -4.16 18.75
CA THR A 364 10.46 -3.34 19.93
C THR A 364 9.03 -2.79 19.93
N SER A 365 8.30 -2.89 18.82
CA SER A 365 6.92 -2.39 18.72
C SER A 365 5.91 -3.46 19.14
N SER A 366 5.02 -3.14 20.08
CA SER A 366 3.94 -4.04 20.50
C SER A 366 2.94 -4.34 19.38
N ARG A 367 2.92 -3.50 18.33
CA ARG A 367 2.07 -3.65 17.13
C ARG A 367 2.52 -4.79 16.20
N ASN A 368 3.74 -5.31 16.37
CA ASN A 368 4.30 -6.36 15.53
C ASN A 368 4.20 -7.76 16.14
N SER A 369 3.70 -7.87 17.38
CA SER A 369 3.54 -9.13 18.08
C SER A 369 2.43 -9.99 17.44
N GLY A 370 2.73 -11.25 17.11
CA GLY A 370 1.73 -12.19 16.59
C GLY A 370 1.32 -11.98 15.12
N ARG A 371 2.11 -11.22 14.34
CA ARG A 371 1.88 -11.06 12.90
C ARG A 371 2.19 -12.32 12.11
N ASN A 372 1.47 -12.49 11.01
CA ASN A 372 1.74 -13.54 10.04
C ASN A 372 2.95 -13.14 9.17
N SER A 373 3.95 -14.00 9.03
CA SER A 373 5.18 -13.65 8.32
C SER A 373 5.00 -13.43 6.82
N SER A 374 3.87 -13.88 6.25
CA SER A 374 3.52 -13.55 4.86
C SER A 374 3.30 -12.04 4.65
N GLU A 375 2.97 -11.28 5.70
CA GLU A 375 2.85 -9.82 5.64
C GLU A 375 4.19 -9.13 5.39
N PHE A 376 5.28 -9.66 5.98
CA PHE A 376 6.63 -9.15 5.75
C PHE A 376 7.05 -9.35 4.29
N LEU A 377 6.83 -10.55 3.76
CA LEU A 377 7.09 -10.88 2.36
C LEU A 377 6.27 -10.01 1.40
N GLN A 378 4.97 -9.88 1.64
CA GLN A 378 4.10 -9.03 0.81
C GLN A 378 4.57 -7.58 0.82
N SER A 379 4.99 -7.06 1.98
CA SER A 379 5.48 -5.68 2.08
C SER A 379 6.78 -5.48 1.31
N ALA A 380 7.72 -6.42 1.40
CA ALA A 380 8.95 -6.37 0.61
C ALA A 380 8.66 -6.39 -0.90
N VAL A 381 7.72 -7.22 -1.35
CA VAL A 381 7.28 -7.28 -2.74
C VAL A 381 6.60 -5.98 -3.18
N ILE A 382 5.74 -5.39 -2.33
CA ILE A 382 5.09 -4.11 -2.62
C ILE A 382 6.12 -2.99 -2.75
N LEU A 383 7.12 -2.94 -1.87
CA LEU A 383 8.22 -1.98 -1.96
C LEU A 383 9.02 -2.17 -3.26
N ALA A 384 9.28 -3.43 -3.65
CA ALA A 384 9.97 -3.71 -4.90
C ALA A 384 9.19 -3.18 -6.09
N LEU A 385 7.89 -3.47 -6.11
CA LEU A 385 6.97 -2.97 -7.12
C LEU A 385 6.96 -1.45 -7.13
N ALA A 386 6.75 -0.78 -5.99
CA ALA A 386 6.74 0.68 -5.90
C ALA A 386 8.05 1.31 -6.42
N GLY A 387 9.20 0.68 -6.15
CA GLY A 387 10.51 1.03 -6.71
C GLY A 387 10.66 0.81 -8.23
N GLY A 388 9.67 0.19 -8.87
CA GLY A 388 9.62 -0.10 -10.30
C GLY A 388 10.18 -1.46 -10.69
N TYR A 389 10.31 -2.38 -9.75
CA TYR A 389 10.90 -3.71 -9.94
C TYR A 389 9.89 -4.83 -9.65
N ARG A 390 10.08 -5.99 -10.27
CA ARG A 390 9.36 -7.23 -9.92
C ARG A 390 10.35 -8.36 -9.72
N VAL A 391 9.92 -9.40 -9.01
CA VAL A 391 10.72 -10.62 -8.85
C VAL A 391 10.90 -11.30 -10.21
N GLN A 392 12.15 -11.30 -10.69
CA GLN A 392 12.56 -12.06 -11.86
C GLN A 392 12.87 -13.50 -11.47
N GLN A 393 13.59 -13.70 -10.37
CA GLN A 393 13.89 -15.00 -9.82
C GLN A 393 13.98 -14.92 -8.30
N LEU A 394 13.45 -15.94 -7.62
CA LEU A 394 13.61 -16.13 -6.19
C LEU A 394 14.01 -17.58 -5.95
N LYS A 395 15.23 -17.78 -5.45
CA LYS A 395 15.73 -19.09 -5.06
C LYS A 395 15.83 -19.16 -3.55
N MET A 396 15.13 -20.11 -2.96
CA MET A 396 15.18 -20.40 -1.54
C MET A 396 15.83 -21.76 -1.29
N THR A 397 16.73 -21.82 -0.32
CA THR A 397 17.32 -23.06 0.18
C THR A 397 17.05 -23.15 1.67
N LEU A 398 16.37 -24.22 2.08
CA LEU A 398 16.13 -24.56 3.47
C LEU A 398 17.15 -25.60 3.91
N LYS A 399 17.73 -25.39 5.08
CA LYS A 399 18.66 -26.33 5.69
C LYS A 399 18.15 -26.75 7.06
N GLY A 400 18.01 -28.07 7.23
CA GLY A 400 17.53 -28.68 8.46
C GLY A 400 16.94 -30.07 8.21
N GLN A 401 16.52 -30.73 9.29
CA GLN A 401 16.02 -32.11 9.23
C GLN A 401 14.50 -32.25 9.07
N VAL A 402 13.76 -31.14 9.04
CA VAL A 402 12.29 -31.15 8.93
C VAL A 402 11.86 -31.59 7.53
N ARG A 403 10.96 -32.57 7.45
CA ARG A 403 10.35 -32.97 6.19
C ARG A 403 9.26 -31.97 5.81
N MET A 404 9.32 -31.42 4.60
CA MET A 404 8.45 -30.34 4.18
C MET A 404 7.87 -30.59 2.79
N ASN A 405 6.67 -30.08 2.55
CA ASN A 405 6.09 -30.03 1.21
C ASN A 405 6.66 -28.81 0.46
N LEU A 406 7.82 -29.00 -0.19
CA LEU A 406 8.51 -27.94 -0.92
C LEU A 406 7.69 -27.39 -2.09
N GLU A 407 6.84 -28.23 -2.71
CA GLU A 407 5.95 -27.80 -3.79
C GLU A 407 4.91 -26.82 -3.27
N LYS A 408 4.28 -27.12 -2.13
CA LYS A 408 3.29 -26.22 -1.53
C LYS A 408 3.91 -24.91 -1.06
N ILE A 409 5.10 -24.99 -0.46
CA ILE A 409 5.89 -23.82 -0.08
C ILE A 409 6.18 -22.94 -1.30
N ARG A 410 6.58 -23.55 -2.42
CA ARG A 410 6.85 -22.85 -3.67
C ARG A 410 5.58 -22.17 -4.21
N GLU A 411 4.42 -22.83 -4.17
CA GLU A 411 3.14 -22.21 -4.56
C GLU A 411 2.81 -20.98 -3.72
N ASN A 412 2.99 -21.07 -2.40
CA ASN A 412 2.74 -19.95 -1.49
C ASN A 412 3.69 -18.78 -1.76
N LEU A 413 4.99 -19.06 -1.96
CA LEU A 413 5.94 -18.03 -2.38
C LEU A 413 5.53 -17.39 -3.70
N CYS A 414 5.19 -18.19 -4.72
CA CYS A 414 4.71 -17.70 -6.01
C CYS A 414 3.52 -16.75 -5.86
N PHE A 415 2.57 -17.13 -5.00
CA PHE A 415 1.40 -16.33 -4.69
C PHE A 415 1.79 -14.98 -4.09
N HIS A 416 2.66 -14.96 -3.08
CA HIS A 416 3.07 -13.73 -2.39
C HIS A 416 4.01 -12.84 -3.21
N THR A 417 4.82 -13.42 -4.10
CA THR A 417 5.73 -12.68 -4.99
C THR A 417 5.10 -12.31 -6.33
N PHE A 418 3.83 -12.68 -6.55
CA PHE A 418 3.11 -12.47 -7.82
C PHE A 418 3.85 -13.03 -9.04
N THR A 419 4.52 -14.17 -8.87
CA THR A 419 5.19 -14.88 -9.94
C THR A 419 4.34 -16.07 -10.39
N PRO A 420 4.15 -16.29 -11.71
CA PRO A 420 3.45 -17.48 -12.19
C PRO A 420 4.08 -18.77 -11.65
N SER A 421 3.27 -19.73 -11.24
CA SER A 421 3.77 -21.03 -10.78
C SER A 421 4.35 -21.90 -11.90
N SER A 422 4.13 -21.53 -13.16
CA SER A 422 4.44 -22.31 -14.37
C SER A 422 5.79 -22.01 -15.02
N ASP A 423 6.49 -20.94 -14.65
CA ASP A 423 7.67 -20.45 -15.39
C ASP A 423 9.02 -20.64 -14.66
N GLY A 424 9.02 -21.29 -13.50
CA GLY A 424 10.24 -21.65 -12.79
C GLY A 424 10.98 -20.49 -12.11
N ARG A 425 10.39 -19.29 -12.03
CA ARG A 425 11.01 -18.13 -11.36
C ARG A 425 11.23 -18.34 -9.87
N VAL A 426 10.38 -19.14 -9.23
CA VAL A 426 10.53 -19.47 -7.80
C VAL A 426 11.00 -20.91 -7.67
N ILE A 427 12.14 -21.08 -7.01
CA ILE A 427 12.78 -22.37 -6.77
C ILE A 427 12.95 -22.53 -5.27
N VAL A 428 12.54 -23.68 -4.73
CA VAL A 428 12.71 -24.03 -3.32
C VAL A 428 13.44 -25.36 -3.24
N GLN A 429 14.53 -25.40 -2.50
CA GLN A 429 15.36 -26.60 -2.30
C GLN A 429 15.57 -26.84 -0.80
N GLY A 430 15.76 -28.11 -0.44
CA GLY A 430 16.04 -28.53 0.94
C GLY A 430 17.37 -29.28 1.02
N THR A 431 18.08 -29.13 2.13
CA THR A 431 19.26 -29.93 2.47
C THR A 431 19.25 -30.29 3.96
N SER A 432 19.73 -31.49 4.29
CA SER A 432 19.84 -31.99 5.66
C SER A 432 20.98 -31.33 6.44
N GLY A 433 22.00 -30.79 5.76
CA GLY A 433 23.24 -30.31 6.38
C GLY A 433 24.13 -31.41 6.98
N GLU A 434 23.78 -32.70 6.80
CA GLU A 434 24.57 -33.87 7.20
C GLU A 434 25.16 -33.81 8.63
N ALA A 435 24.39 -33.27 9.60
CA ALA A 435 24.79 -33.11 11.00
C ALA A 435 26.08 -32.28 11.26
N MET A 436 26.55 -31.52 10.27
CA MET A 436 27.79 -30.73 10.36
C MET A 436 27.66 -29.54 11.33
N ASP A 437 26.47 -28.98 11.49
CA ASP A 437 26.18 -27.82 12.33
C ASP A 437 24.84 -27.94 13.06
N SER A 438 24.44 -26.90 13.80
CA SER A 438 23.24 -26.89 14.64
C SER A 438 21.96 -27.19 13.84
N ALA A 439 21.79 -26.59 12.66
CA ALA A 439 20.64 -26.90 11.80
C ALA A 439 20.72 -28.36 11.30
N GLY A 440 21.91 -28.81 10.92
CA GLY A 440 22.13 -30.19 10.51
C GLY A 440 21.91 -31.23 11.62
N ARG A 441 22.14 -30.86 12.89
CA ARG A 441 21.89 -31.71 14.07
C ARG A 441 20.44 -31.68 14.55
N GLY A 442 19.58 -30.85 13.93
CA GLY A 442 18.18 -30.72 14.30
C GLY A 442 17.93 -29.83 15.51
N GLU A 443 18.86 -28.94 15.84
CA GLU A 443 18.70 -27.92 16.90
C GLU A 443 17.90 -26.70 16.41
N GLY A 444 17.79 -26.53 15.09
CA GLY A 444 17.08 -25.44 14.44
C GLY A 444 17.01 -25.62 12.93
N MET A 445 16.68 -24.53 12.23
CA MET A 445 16.72 -24.46 10.76
C MET A 445 17.32 -23.15 10.29
N GLU A 446 17.86 -23.18 9.08
CA GLU A 446 18.39 -22.03 8.37
C GLU A 446 17.70 -21.89 7.01
N ALA A 447 17.43 -20.66 6.60
CA ALA A 447 16.86 -20.33 5.30
C ALA A 447 17.76 -19.33 4.58
N PHE A 448 18.07 -19.65 3.33
CA PHE A 448 18.90 -18.84 2.45
C PHE A 448 18.06 -18.42 1.24
N GLY A 449 17.99 -17.12 0.98
CA GLY A 449 17.26 -16.54 -0.12
C GLY A 449 18.19 -15.79 -1.07
N LEU A 450 18.03 -16.03 -2.37
CA LEU A 450 18.60 -15.22 -3.42
C LEU A 450 17.48 -14.66 -4.28
N CYS A 451 17.42 -13.34 -4.41
CA CYS A 451 16.44 -12.68 -5.25
C CYS A 451 17.14 -11.91 -6.38
N ILE A 452 16.60 -12.06 -7.59
CA ILE A 452 16.88 -11.17 -8.71
C ILE A 452 15.60 -10.39 -8.99
N LEU A 453 15.72 -9.08 -8.93
CA LEU A 453 14.68 -8.15 -9.33
C LEU A 453 14.95 -7.65 -10.75
N GLU A 454 13.95 -7.71 -11.61
CA GLU A 454 14.00 -7.06 -12.92
C GLU A 454 13.17 -5.78 -12.90
N PRO A 455 13.59 -4.74 -13.65
CA PRO A 455 12.71 -3.62 -13.92
C PRO A 455 11.40 -4.13 -14.51
N VAL A 456 10.27 -3.60 -14.03
CA VAL A 456 8.97 -3.90 -14.63
C VAL A 456 8.99 -3.37 -16.07
N LYS A 457 9.16 -4.28 -17.04
CA LYS A 457 9.06 -3.95 -18.46
C LYS A 457 7.64 -3.49 -18.76
N LEU A 458 7.56 -2.35 -19.44
CA LEU A 458 6.33 -1.67 -19.79
C LEU A 458 5.88 -2.17 -21.16
N ASP A 459 5.41 -3.42 -21.21
CA ASP A 459 4.76 -3.96 -22.39
C ASP A 459 3.23 -3.80 -22.24
#